data_AF-R4WHH1-F1
#
_entry.id   AF-R4WHH1-F1
#
_cell.length_a   1.000
_cell.length_b   1.000
_cell.length_c   1.000
_cell.angle_alpha   90.00
_cell.angle_beta   90.00
_cell.angle_gamma   90.00
#
_symmetry.space_group_name_H-M   'P 1'
#
loop_
_entity.id
_entity.type
_entity.pdbx_description
1 polymer ?
#
loop_
_entity_poly.entity_id
_entity_poly.type
_entity_poly.pdbx_seq_one_letter_code
_entity_poly.pdbx_strand_id
1 'polypeptide(L)'
;MFQRMGLVHLPDALAVLGSPWVIGVAAVLAIVEFLADKIPAVDSLWDAVHTFIRIPAGAVLAAGSLGHADPAMLTIAALAGGTLAGASHFAKAGTRALINLSPEPVSNWAASATEDVGALAGITLALFVPLLFLVLVLVFLVLAGWALPRLARGVHGGVSRMAKHMLPGTYTRMNRLRSKHD
;
A
#
# COMPACT_ATOMS: atom_id res chain seq x y z
N MET A 1 -12.38 -4.07 17.06
CA MET A 1 -12.17 -5.09 18.12
C MET A 1 -11.78 -4.45 19.46
N PHE A 2 -10.70 -3.67 19.54
CA PHE A 2 -10.20 -3.06 20.78
C PHE A 2 -11.22 -2.21 21.55
N GLN A 3 -12.10 -1.47 20.85
CA GLN A 3 -13.20 -0.74 21.49
C GLN A 3 -14.14 -1.64 22.30
N ARG A 4 -14.45 -2.82 21.79
CA ARG A 4 -15.33 -3.78 22.47
C ARG A 4 -14.67 -4.40 23.70
N MET A 5 -13.34 -4.41 23.73
CA MET A 5 -12.54 -4.87 24.87
C MET A 5 -12.29 -3.76 25.90
N GLY A 6 -12.81 -2.54 25.67
CA GLY A 6 -12.60 -1.39 26.55
C GLY A 6 -11.20 -0.77 26.49
N LEU A 7 -10.37 -1.19 25.53
CA LEU A 7 -8.98 -0.76 25.41
C LEU A 7 -8.82 0.59 24.68
N VAL A 8 -9.78 0.95 23.83
CA VAL A 8 -9.76 2.19 23.03
C VAL A 8 -11.17 2.76 22.95
N HIS A 9 -11.35 4.06 23.13
CA HIS A 9 -12.61 4.73 22.87
C HIS A 9 -12.57 5.37 21.48
N LEU A 10 -13.48 4.98 20.59
CA LEU A 10 -13.58 5.58 19.26
C LEU A 10 -14.43 6.86 19.33
N PRO A 11 -14.04 7.94 18.62
CA PRO A 11 -14.91 9.07 18.39
C PRO A 11 -16.19 8.66 17.65
N ASP A 12 -17.25 9.46 17.78
CA ASP A 12 -18.55 9.20 17.14
C ASP A 12 -18.43 9.02 15.62
N ALA A 13 -17.55 9.80 14.99
CA ALA A 13 -17.24 9.71 13.55
C ALA A 13 -16.74 8.33 13.11
N LEU A 14 -16.17 7.54 14.03
CA LEU A 14 -15.64 6.20 13.78
C LEU A 14 -16.45 5.09 14.44
N ALA A 15 -17.53 5.41 15.17
CA ALA A 15 -18.30 4.43 15.95
C ALA A 15 -18.80 3.24 15.10
N VAL A 16 -19.04 3.44 13.81
CA VAL A 16 -19.42 2.39 12.86
C VAL A 16 -18.41 1.24 12.77
N LEU A 17 -17.11 1.53 12.96
CA LEU A 17 -16.03 0.53 12.97
C LEU A 17 -16.12 -0.42 14.18
N GLY A 18 -16.85 -0.01 15.21
CA GLY A 18 -17.18 -0.84 16.36
C GLY A 18 -18.23 -1.91 16.06
N SER A 19 -18.98 -1.84 14.95
CA SER A 19 -20.07 -2.78 14.61
C SER A 19 -19.55 -4.21 14.36
N PRO A 20 -20.22 -5.28 14.88
CA PRO A 20 -19.78 -6.66 14.64
C PRO A 20 -19.85 -7.02 13.16
N TRP A 21 -20.84 -6.48 12.44
CA TRP A 21 -21.00 -6.70 10.99
C TRP A 21 -19.85 -6.09 10.21
N VAL A 22 -19.45 -4.86 10.53
CA VAL A 22 -18.33 -4.18 9.87
C VAL A 22 -17.02 -4.91 10.15
N ILE A 23 -16.79 -5.31 11.41
CA ILE A 23 -15.62 -6.10 11.79
C ILE A 23 -15.62 -7.46 11.08
N GLY A 24 -16.77 -8.14 10.99
CA GLY A 24 -16.90 -9.43 10.32
C GLY A 24 -16.60 -9.34 8.82
N VAL A 25 -17.16 -8.34 8.13
CA VAL A 25 -16.86 -8.10 6.71
C VAL A 25 -15.39 -7.74 6.52
N ALA A 26 -14.82 -6.87 7.36
CA ALA A 26 -13.41 -6.52 7.30
C ALA A 26 -12.50 -7.75 7.51
N ALA A 27 -12.86 -8.65 8.42
CA ALA A 27 -12.12 -9.89 8.64
C ALA A 27 -12.18 -10.83 7.42
N VAL A 28 -13.35 -10.98 6.79
CA VAL A 28 -13.49 -11.76 5.55
C VAL A 28 -12.66 -11.15 4.44
N LEU A 29 -12.72 -9.82 4.24
CA LEU A 29 -11.92 -9.13 3.24
C LEU A 29 -10.41 -9.27 3.50
N ALA A 30 -9.98 -9.27 4.77
CA ALA A 30 -8.59 -9.51 5.13
C ALA A 30 -8.13 -10.94 4.79
N ILE A 31 -9.00 -11.94 4.98
CA ILE A 31 -8.71 -13.32 4.54
C ILE A 31 -8.62 -13.38 3.01
N VAL A 32 -9.53 -12.72 2.30
CA VAL A 32 -9.51 -12.66 0.84
C VAL A 32 -8.22 -12.00 0.34
N GLU A 33 -7.81 -10.88 0.93
CA GLU A 33 -6.52 -10.22 0.65
C GLU A 33 -5.35 -11.19 0.85
N PHE A 34 -5.28 -11.86 2.00
CA PHE A 34 -4.21 -12.81 2.31
C PHE A 34 -4.10 -13.94 1.27
N LEU A 35 -5.23 -14.41 0.74
CA LEU A 35 -5.28 -15.43 -0.31
C LEU A 35 -4.94 -14.86 -1.69
N ALA A 36 -5.46 -13.67 -2.02
CA ALA A 36 -5.22 -12.96 -3.27
C ALA A 36 -3.73 -12.65 -3.46
N ASP A 37 -3.05 -12.25 -2.39
CA ASP A 37 -1.61 -11.96 -2.32
C ASP A 37 -0.70 -13.11 -2.79
N LYS A 38 -1.21 -14.34 -2.79
CA LYS A 38 -0.43 -15.53 -3.21
C LYS A 38 -0.43 -15.74 -4.72
N ILE A 39 -1.33 -15.08 -5.46
CA ILE A 39 -1.45 -15.22 -6.91
C ILE A 39 -1.08 -13.87 -7.56
N PRO A 40 0.11 -13.73 -8.19
CA PRO A 40 0.65 -12.43 -8.62
C PRO A 40 -0.28 -11.58 -9.49
N ALA A 41 -1.03 -12.21 -10.40
CA ALA A 41 -1.98 -11.52 -11.27
C ALA A 41 -3.22 -11.03 -10.51
N VAL A 42 -3.69 -11.81 -9.54
CA VAL A 42 -4.84 -11.44 -8.70
C VAL A 42 -4.42 -10.33 -7.74
N ASP A 43 -3.27 -10.47 -7.09
CA ASP A 43 -2.63 -9.45 -6.24
C ASP A 43 -2.54 -8.09 -6.96
N SER A 44 -2.00 -8.07 -8.17
CA SER A 44 -1.85 -6.84 -8.96
C SER A 44 -3.20 -6.18 -9.31
N LEU A 45 -4.22 -6.96 -9.69
CA LEU A 45 -5.55 -6.43 -9.99
C LEU A 45 -6.24 -5.91 -8.73
N TRP A 46 -6.10 -6.63 -7.63
CA TRP A 46 -6.65 -6.30 -6.34
C TRP A 46 -6.05 -5.00 -5.79
N ASP A 47 -4.72 -4.84 -5.85
CA ASP A 47 -4.00 -3.61 -5.50
C ASP A 47 -4.40 -2.42 -6.38
N ALA A 48 -4.68 -2.65 -7.67
CA ALA A 48 -5.15 -1.60 -8.57
C ALA A 48 -6.51 -1.04 -8.13
N VAL A 49 -7.45 -1.91 -7.76
CA VAL A 49 -8.75 -1.50 -7.20
C VAL A 49 -8.55 -0.78 -5.86
N HIS A 50 -7.73 -1.35 -4.98
CA HIS A 50 -7.47 -0.79 -3.65
C HIS A 50 -6.71 0.54 -3.65
N THR A 51 -6.08 0.94 -4.75
CA THR A 51 -5.52 2.28 -4.90
C THR A 51 -6.58 3.37 -4.65
N PHE A 52 -7.81 3.15 -5.15
CA PHE A 52 -8.90 4.12 -5.03
C PHE A 52 -9.69 3.98 -3.72
N ILE A 53 -9.54 2.88 -3.00
CA ILE A 53 -10.27 2.62 -1.76
C ILE A 53 -9.40 2.97 -0.56
N ARG A 54 -8.16 2.49 -0.54
CA ARG A 54 -7.25 2.55 0.61
C ARG A 54 -6.78 3.96 0.91
N ILE A 55 -6.45 4.75 -0.12
CA ILE A 55 -5.92 6.11 0.07
C ILE A 55 -7.02 7.04 0.64
N PRO A 56 -8.23 7.10 0.06
CA PRO A 56 -9.32 7.86 0.67
C PRO A 56 -9.74 7.31 2.03
N ALA A 57 -9.77 5.98 2.21
CA ALA A 57 -10.07 5.40 3.52
C ALA A 57 -9.07 5.82 4.58
N GLY A 58 -7.76 5.81 4.29
CA GLY A 58 -6.72 6.29 5.22
C GLY A 58 -6.91 7.76 5.61
N ALA A 59 -7.26 8.61 4.65
CA ALA A 59 -7.57 10.01 4.90
C ALA A 59 -8.81 10.18 5.81
N VAL A 60 -9.91 9.49 5.48
CA VAL A 60 -11.16 9.55 6.25
C VAL A 60 -10.97 9.01 7.66
N LEU A 61 -10.24 7.90 7.83
CA LEU A 61 -9.97 7.32 9.14
C LEU A 61 -9.14 8.24 10.03
N ALA A 62 -8.10 8.87 9.47
CA ALA A 62 -7.28 9.82 10.21
C ALA A 62 -8.05 11.07 10.61
N ALA A 63 -8.82 11.68 9.70
CA ALA A 63 -9.67 12.81 10.03
C ALA A 63 -10.75 12.43 11.07
N GLY A 64 -11.41 11.29 10.88
CA GLY A 64 -12.42 10.79 11.83
C GLY A 64 -11.88 10.52 13.23
N SER A 65 -10.57 10.22 13.36
CA SER A 65 -9.92 10.03 14.66
C SER A 65 -9.86 11.30 15.51
N LEU A 66 -9.95 12.49 14.89
CA LEU A 66 -9.99 13.78 15.58
C LEU A 66 -11.41 14.25 15.93
N GLY A 67 -12.45 13.50 15.55
CA GLY A 67 -13.84 13.79 15.92
C GLY A 67 -14.33 15.15 15.40
N HIS A 68 -14.53 16.10 16.31
CA HIS A 68 -15.09 17.44 16.02
C HIS A 68 -14.03 18.55 16.11
N ALA A 69 -12.77 18.23 15.80
CA ALA A 69 -11.72 19.23 15.66
C ALA A 69 -12.05 20.28 14.58
N ASP A 70 -11.33 21.39 14.59
CA ASP A 70 -11.53 22.44 13.59
C ASP A 70 -11.19 21.95 12.16
N PRO A 71 -11.76 22.59 11.12
CA PRO A 71 -11.57 22.15 9.73
C PRO A 71 -10.11 22.08 9.27
N ALA A 72 -9.21 22.91 9.82
CA ALA A 72 -7.81 22.88 9.43
C ALA A 72 -7.14 21.62 9.98
N MET A 73 -7.38 21.28 11.24
CA MET A 73 -6.87 20.06 11.86
C MET A 73 -7.41 18.78 11.21
N LEU A 74 -8.70 18.75 10.87
CA LEU A 74 -9.30 17.64 10.11
C LEU A 74 -8.63 17.47 8.74
N THR A 75 -8.34 18.58 8.06
CA THR A 75 -7.65 18.57 6.76
C THR A 75 -6.22 18.04 6.90
N ILE A 76 -5.48 18.50 7.90
CA ILE A 76 -4.11 18.02 8.19
C ILE A 76 -4.12 16.52 8.46
N ALA A 77 -5.05 16.04 9.28
CA ALA A 77 -5.18 14.61 9.57
C ALA A 77 -5.56 13.80 8.33
N ALA A 78 -6.48 14.28 7.50
CA ALA A 78 -6.83 13.64 6.23
C ALA A 78 -5.62 13.53 5.30
N LEU A 79 -4.84 14.60 5.15
CA LEU A 79 -3.62 14.60 4.34
C LEU A 79 -2.59 13.62 4.92
N ALA A 80 -2.35 13.65 6.23
CA ALA A 80 -1.41 12.73 6.88
C ALA A 80 -1.82 11.26 6.70
N GLY A 81 -3.08 10.93 6.95
CA GLY A 81 -3.62 9.58 6.79
C GLY A 81 -3.60 9.09 5.35
N GLY A 82 -3.98 9.95 4.40
CA GLY A 82 -3.93 9.65 2.97
C GLY A 82 -2.50 9.47 2.46
N THR A 83 -1.56 10.32 2.89
CA THR A 83 -0.14 10.19 2.55
C THR A 83 0.46 8.91 3.12
N LEU A 84 0.17 8.57 4.38
CA LEU A 84 0.63 7.32 5.00
C LEU A 84 0.09 6.10 4.26
N ALA A 85 -1.21 6.08 3.97
CA ALA A 85 -1.84 4.98 3.23
C ALA A 85 -1.26 4.85 1.81
N GLY A 86 -1.08 5.98 1.11
CA GLY A 86 -0.46 6.01 -0.21
C GLY A 86 1.00 5.56 -0.21
N ALA A 87 1.82 6.04 0.73
CA ALA A 87 3.22 5.66 0.84
C ALA A 87 3.38 4.15 1.05
N SER A 88 2.60 3.55 1.96
CA SER A 88 2.58 2.11 2.19
C SER A 88 2.10 1.33 0.96
N HIS A 89 1.04 1.79 0.31
CA HIS A 89 0.47 1.14 -0.88
C HIS A 89 1.45 1.14 -2.05
N PHE A 90 2.00 2.31 -2.39
CA PHE A 90 2.95 2.41 -3.51
C PHE A 90 4.30 1.74 -3.21
N ALA A 91 4.71 1.66 -1.94
CA ALA A 91 5.87 0.87 -1.55
C ALA A 91 5.63 -0.62 -1.83
N LYS A 92 4.51 -1.20 -1.38
CA LYS A 92 4.10 -2.59 -1.68
C LYS A 92 4.02 -2.82 -3.20
N ALA A 93 3.26 -2.01 -3.91
CA ALA A 93 3.07 -2.17 -5.35
C ALA A 93 4.41 -2.08 -6.12
N GLY A 94 5.29 -1.16 -5.73
CA GLY A 94 6.60 -0.98 -6.34
C GLY A 94 7.55 -2.15 -6.07
N THR A 95 7.59 -2.68 -4.84
CA THR A 95 8.41 -3.86 -4.52
C THR A 95 7.87 -5.10 -5.22
N ARG A 96 6.56 -5.33 -5.21
CA ARG A 96 5.90 -6.44 -5.92
C ARG A 96 6.15 -6.39 -7.41
N ALA A 97 6.06 -5.21 -8.04
CA ALA A 97 6.33 -5.06 -9.46
C ALA A 97 7.77 -5.44 -9.84
N LEU A 98 8.75 -5.19 -8.95
CA LEU A 98 10.14 -5.64 -9.16
C LEU A 98 10.32 -7.13 -8.89
N ILE A 99 9.72 -7.66 -7.82
CA ILE A 99 9.77 -9.09 -7.48
C ILE A 99 9.16 -9.92 -8.62
N ASN A 100 8.02 -9.48 -9.18
CA ASN A 100 7.34 -10.17 -10.27
C ASN A 100 8.12 -10.17 -11.60
N LEU A 101 9.18 -9.38 -11.75
CA LEU A 101 10.10 -9.50 -12.89
C LEU A 101 10.92 -10.80 -12.85
N SER A 102 11.06 -11.42 -11.67
CA SER A 102 11.70 -12.71 -11.47
C SER A 102 10.71 -13.65 -10.76
N PRO A 103 9.94 -14.46 -11.52
CA PRO A 103 8.82 -15.23 -10.99
C PRO A 103 9.31 -16.46 -10.21
N GLU A 104 9.86 -16.23 -9.03
CA GLU A 104 10.14 -17.29 -8.07
C GLU A 104 9.11 -17.21 -6.93
N PRO A 105 8.40 -18.30 -6.62
CA PRO A 105 7.30 -18.27 -5.64
C PRO A 105 7.78 -17.90 -4.22
N VAL A 106 9.03 -18.21 -3.88
CA VAL A 106 9.59 -17.98 -2.54
C VAL A 106 9.67 -16.49 -2.20
N SER A 107 10.08 -15.64 -3.14
CA SER A 107 10.24 -14.19 -2.90
C SER A 107 8.89 -13.51 -2.70
N ASN A 108 7.88 -13.88 -3.49
CA ASN A 108 6.51 -13.40 -3.35
C ASN A 108 5.90 -13.81 -1.99
N TRP A 109 6.11 -15.05 -1.60
CA TRP A 109 5.60 -15.55 -0.31
C TRP A 109 6.29 -14.87 0.87
N ALA A 110 7.61 -14.69 0.81
CA ALA A 110 8.37 -14.01 1.84
C ALA A 110 7.96 -12.53 1.96
N ALA A 111 7.76 -11.85 0.83
CA ALA A 111 7.28 -10.46 0.81
C ALA A 111 5.88 -10.34 1.46
N SER A 112 4.93 -11.16 1.02
CA SER A 112 3.57 -11.23 1.59
C SER A 112 3.59 -11.52 3.10
N ALA A 113 4.34 -12.52 3.55
CA ALA A 113 4.43 -12.84 4.97
C ALA A 113 5.05 -11.71 5.80
N THR A 114 6.03 -10.99 5.25
CA THR A 114 6.65 -9.83 5.90
C THR A 114 5.66 -8.68 6.03
N GLU A 115 4.82 -8.46 5.02
CA GLU A 115 3.76 -7.45 5.02
C GLU A 115 2.72 -7.75 6.11
N ASP A 116 2.28 -9.00 6.23
CA ASP A 116 1.32 -9.43 7.26
C ASP A 116 1.88 -9.26 8.68
N VAL A 117 3.10 -9.75 8.91
CA VAL A 117 3.78 -9.63 10.21
C VAL A 117 4.02 -8.15 10.54
N GLY A 118 4.44 -7.36 9.57
CA GLY A 118 4.65 -5.92 9.72
C GLY A 118 3.36 -5.18 10.07
N ALA A 119 2.24 -5.53 9.44
CA ALA A 119 0.94 -4.93 9.74
C ALA A 119 0.47 -5.27 11.17
N LEU A 120 0.57 -6.54 11.58
CA LEU A 120 0.23 -6.98 12.93
C LEU A 120 1.13 -6.30 13.97
N ALA A 121 2.44 -6.31 13.76
CA ALA A 121 3.41 -5.65 14.63
C ALA A 121 3.14 -4.14 14.72
N GLY A 122 2.82 -3.49 13.60
CA GLY A 122 2.47 -2.07 13.55
C GLY A 122 1.24 -1.75 14.39
N ILE A 123 0.17 -2.54 14.28
CA ILE A 123 -1.04 -2.37 15.10
C ILE A 123 -0.71 -2.56 16.59
N THR A 124 0.05 -3.60 16.94
CA THR A 124 0.48 -3.85 18.33
C THR A 124 1.30 -2.69 18.87
N LEU A 125 2.30 -2.21 18.13
CA LEU A 125 3.13 -1.07 18.54
C LEU A 125 2.31 0.21 18.67
N ALA A 126 1.37 0.47 17.76
CA ALA A 126 0.49 1.64 17.84
C ALA A 126 -0.32 1.69 19.13
N LEU A 127 -0.72 0.53 19.68
CA LEU A 127 -1.51 0.45 20.91
C LEU A 127 -0.66 0.49 22.18
N PHE A 128 0.45 -0.25 22.21
CA PHE A 128 1.23 -0.45 23.45
C PHE A 128 2.46 0.44 23.57
N VAL A 129 3.06 0.85 22.44
CA VAL A 129 4.29 1.68 22.42
C VAL A 129 4.17 2.76 21.33
N PRO A 130 3.19 3.69 21.45
CA PRO A 130 2.82 4.61 20.37
C PRO A 130 3.95 5.53 19.92
N LEU A 131 4.85 5.93 20.83
CA LEU A 131 5.99 6.78 20.48
C LEU A 131 6.99 6.03 19.58
N LEU A 132 7.25 4.75 19.87
CA LEU A 132 8.11 3.92 19.00
C LEU A 132 7.45 3.73 17.64
N PHE A 133 6.15 3.44 17.61
CA PHE A 133 5.39 3.34 16.36
C PHE A 133 5.51 4.62 15.52
N LEU A 134 5.35 5.80 16.15
CA LEU A 134 5.48 7.09 15.46
C LEU A 134 6.88 7.29 14.87
N VAL A 135 7.94 6.98 15.63
CA VAL A 135 9.32 7.04 15.12
C VAL A 135 9.51 6.12 13.91
N LEU A 136 9.01 4.88 13.99
CA LEU A 136 9.10 3.93 12.87
C LEU A 136 8.32 4.40 11.64
N VAL A 137 7.16 5.02 11.83
CA VAL A 137 6.39 5.64 10.74
C VAL A 137 7.16 6.78 10.08
N LEU A 138 7.81 7.65 10.86
CA LEU A 138 8.64 8.72 10.31
C LEU A 138 9.84 8.17 9.53
N VAL A 139 10.52 7.15 10.07
CA VAL A 139 11.61 6.45 9.37
C VAL A 139 11.09 5.83 8.07
N PHE A 140 9.95 5.14 8.12
CA PHE A 140 9.31 4.55 6.95
C PHE A 140 9.00 5.60 5.89
N LEU A 141 8.44 6.76 6.26
CA LEU A 141 8.15 7.85 5.31
C LEU A 141 9.42 8.39 4.64
N VAL A 142 10.51 8.55 5.39
CA VAL A 142 11.80 8.98 4.82
C VAL A 142 12.33 7.93 3.84
N LEU A 143 12.29 6.66 4.22
CA LEU A 143 12.70 5.55 3.36
C LEU A 143 11.81 5.43 2.11
N ALA A 144 10.49 5.59 2.25
CA ALA A 144 9.54 5.56 1.16
C ALA A 144 9.78 6.74 0.20
N GLY A 145 9.94 7.96 0.71
CA GLY A 145 10.27 9.14 -0.11
C GLY A 145 11.57 8.97 -0.91
N TRP A 146 12.55 8.27 -0.34
CA TRP A 146 13.79 7.90 -1.03
C TRP A 146 13.62 6.74 -2.01
N ALA A 147 12.87 5.69 -1.65
CA ALA A 147 12.75 4.46 -2.41
C ALA A 147 11.77 4.57 -3.58
N LEU A 148 10.63 5.24 -3.41
CA LEU A 148 9.56 5.30 -4.41
C LEU A 148 10.03 5.81 -5.79
N PRO A 149 10.83 6.90 -5.90
CA PRO A 149 11.35 7.33 -7.20
C PRO A 149 12.31 6.32 -7.85
N ARG A 150 12.97 5.46 -7.05
CA ARG A 150 13.85 4.39 -7.54
C ARG A 150 13.04 3.18 -7.99
N LEU A 151 12.04 2.80 -7.20
CA LEU A 151 11.10 1.72 -7.54
C LEU A 151 10.38 2.05 -8.86
N ALA A 152 9.83 3.25 -9.00
CA ALA A 152 9.17 3.68 -10.23
C ALA A 152 10.09 3.58 -11.46
N ARG A 153 11.33 4.06 -11.35
CA ARG A 153 12.33 3.95 -12.44
C ARG A 153 12.70 2.50 -12.73
N GLY A 154 12.86 1.67 -11.71
CA GLY A 154 13.17 0.25 -11.84
C GLY A 154 12.07 -0.50 -12.59
N VAL A 155 10.81 -0.28 -12.22
CA VAL A 155 9.64 -0.87 -12.86
C VAL A 155 9.54 -0.45 -14.32
N HIS A 156 9.61 0.86 -14.61
CA HIS A 156 9.60 1.37 -15.99
C HIS A 156 10.73 0.79 -16.85
N GLY A 157 11.94 0.70 -16.29
CA GLY A 157 13.11 0.13 -16.97
C GLY A 157 12.96 -1.37 -17.23
N GLY A 158 12.47 -2.13 -16.24
CA GLY A 158 12.24 -3.57 -16.34
C GLY A 158 11.20 -3.92 -17.39
N VAL A 159 10.05 -3.25 -17.36
CA VAL A 159 8.96 -3.42 -18.35
C VAL A 159 9.45 -3.07 -19.75
N SER A 160 10.22 -1.98 -19.91
CA SER A 160 10.77 -1.58 -21.21
C SER A 160 11.75 -2.62 -21.78
N ARG A 161 12.54 -3.28 -20.94
CA ARG A 161 13.46 -4.36 -21.38
C ARG A 161 12.68 -5.61 -21.79
N MET A 162 11.67 -6.00 -21.01
CA MET A 162 10.81 -7.14 -21.33
C MET A 162 10.06 -6.94 -22.65
N ALA A 163 9.48 -5.75 -22.87
CA ALA A 163 8.79 -5.41 -24.11
C ALA A 163 9.71 -5.49 -25.34
N LYS A 164 10.96 -5.02 -25.22
CA LYS A 164 11.98 -5.14 -26.29
C LYS A 164 12.31 -6.61 -26.61
N HIS A 165 12.34 -7.48 -25.61
CA HIS A 165 12.63 -8.89 -25.79
C HIS A 165 11.44 -9.66 -26.41
N MET A 166 10.20 -9.29 -26.04
CA MET A 166 8.98 -9.91 -26.58
C MET A 166 8.59 -9.43 -27.99
N LEU A 167 8.97 -8.22 -28.39
CA LEU A 167 8.66 -7.64 -29.72
C LEU A 167 9.92 -7.19 -30.47
N PRO A 168 10.85 -8.11 -30.80
CA PRO A 168 12.14 -7.75 -31.41
C PRO A 168 12.00 -7.14 -32.81
N GLY A 169 10.98 -7.53 -33.58
CA GLY A 169 10.76 -7.07 -34.96
C GLY A 169 10.26 -5.62 -35.09
N THR A 170 9.45 -5.15 -34.13
CA THR A 170 8.82 -3.82 -34.19
C THR A 170 9.78 -2.73 -33.72
N TYR A 171 10.56 -3.00 -32.68
CA TYR A 171 11.55 -2.07 -32.13
C TYR A 171 12.67 -1.75 -33.14
N THR A 172 13.17 -2.78 -33.84
CA THR A 172 14.26 -2.63 -34.82
C THR A 172 13.82 -1.80 -36.04
N ARG A 173 12.56 -1.92 -36.46
CA ARG A 173 11.99 -1.19 -37.60
C ARG A 173 11.77 0.30 -37.30
N MET A 174 11.29 0.63 -36.11
CA MET A 174 11.12 2.04 -35.67
C MET A 174 12.46 2.77 -35.54
N ASN A 175 13.50 2.10 -35.01
CA ASN A 175 14.81 2.73 -34.84
C ASN A 175 15.51 2.98 -36.19
N ARG A 176 15.32 2.08 -37.18
CA ARG A 176 15.80 2.26 -38.57
C ARG A 176 15.13 3.39 -39.32
N LEU A 177 13.87 3.70 -39.00
CA LEU A 177 13.16 4.83 -39.62
C LEU A 177 13.61 6.16 -39.02
N ARG A 178 13.90 6.19 -37.72
CA ARG A 178 14.41 7.39 -37.04
C ARG A 178 15.82 7.75 -37.46
N SER A 179 16.73 6.78 -37.62
CA SER A 179 18.12 7.07 -38.07
C SER A 179 18.26 7.35 -39.57
N LYS A 180 17.16 7.34 -40.35
CA LYS A 180 17.16 7.66 -41.79
C LYS A 180 16.82 9.12 -42.07
N HIS A 181 16.44 9.88 -41.04
CA HIS A 181 16.05 11.28 -41.11
C HIS A 181 17.00 12.21 -40.33
N ASP A 182 18.07 11.65 -39.76
CA ASP A 182 19.24 12.36 -39.24
C ASP A 182 20.39 12.18 -40.25
#